data_AF-A0A4Q3KKG4-F1
#
_entry.id   AF-A0A4Q3KKG4-F1
#
_cell.length_a   1.000
_cell.length_b   1.000
_cell.length_c   1.000
_cell.angle_alpha   90.00
_cell.angle_beta   90.00
_cell.angle_gamma   90.00
#
_symmetry.space_group_name_H-M   'P 1'
#
loop_
_entity.id
_entity.type
_entity.pdbx_description
1 polymer ?
#
loop_
_entity_poly.entity_id
_entity_poly.type
_entity_poly.pdbx_seq_one_letter_code
_entity_poly.pdbx_strand_id
1 'polypeptide(L)'
;MLGLVVAGATATLWLSRHVLAVIALTISGYSLAIVFALMHAPDVALAQVLVETLATLSIVMALRQSRLVRPQYTKILTAGKRDWGRWVIAAGSGLMVASGVMWVTRDEAPSTLGA
;
A
#
# COMPACT_ATOMS: atom_id res chain seq x y z
N MET A 1 13.15 0.50 8.26
CA MET A 1 12.55 0.52 6.91
C MET A 1 11.05 0.29 6.93
N LEU A 2 10.51 -0.70 7.65
CA LEU A 2 9.05 -0.87 7.79
C LEU A 2 8.31 0.37 8.31
N GLY A 3 8.96 1.18 9.16
CA GLY A 3 8.41 2.47 9.60
C GLY A 3 8.12 3.46 8.46
N LEU A 4 8.93 3.48 7.39
CA LEU A 4 8.68 4.32 6.22
C LEU A 4 7.49 3.82 5.39
N VAL A 5 7.34 2.49 5.29
CA VAL A 5 6.18 1.86 4.64
C VAL A 5 4.90 2.26 5.38
N VAL A 6 4.86 2.08 6.70
CA VAL A 6 3.69 2.40 7.51
C VAL A 6 3.40 3.90 7.47
N ALA A 7 4.42 4.76 7.57
CA ALA A 7 4.27 6.21 7.52
C ALA A 7 3.75 6.69 6.15
N GLY A 8 4.28 6.18 5.04
CA GLY A 8 3.82 6.52 3.69
C GLY A 8 2.39 6.04 3.42
N ALA A 9 2.06 4.82 3.85
CA ALA A 9 0.72 4.26 3.74
C ALA A 9 -0.30 5.06 4.57
N THR A 10 0.03 5.40 5.82
CA THR A 10 -0.85 6.25 6.64
C THR A 10 -0.96 7.66 6.08
N ALA A 11 0.13 8.31 5.67
CA ALA A 11 0.10 9.66 5.10
C ALA A 11 -0.81 9.75 3.87
N THR A 12 -0.84 8.71 3.04
CA THR A 12 -1.72 8.61 1.86
C THR A 12 -3.20 8.75 2.22
N LEU A 13 -3.63 8.30 3.40
CA LEU A 13 -5.03 8.37 3.85
C LEU A 13 -5.48 9.79 4.24
N TRP A 14 -4.54 10.66 4.62
CA TRP A 14 -4.84 11.99 5.17
C TRP A 14 -4.58 13.13 4.17
N LEU A 15 -3.83 12.87 3.11
CA LEU A 15 -3.49 13.87 2.10
C LEU A 15 -4.67 14.18 1.17
N SER A 16 -5.22 15.38 1.30
CA SER A 16 -6.34 15.85 0.48
C SER A 16 -5.95 16.16 -0.97
N ARG A 17 -4.65 16.33 -1.25
CA ARG A 17 -4.14 16.57 -2.61
C ARG A 17 -3.72 15.25 -3.23
N HIS A 18 -4.42 14.84 -4.29
CA HIS A 18 -4.16 13.64 -5.06
C HIS A 18 -2.67 13.47 -5.44
N VAL A 19 -2.01 14.53 -5.91
CA VAL A 19 -0.58 14.48 -6.26
C VAL A 19 0.30 14.17 -5.04
N LEU A 20 0.01 14.76 -3.89
CA LEU A 20 0.76 14.45 -2.67
C LEU A 20 0.48 13.00 -2.22
N ALA A 21 -0.77 12.53 -2.33
CA ALA A 21 -1.12 11.17 -1.97
C ALA A 21 -0.39 10.14 -2.83
N VAL A 22 -0.20 10.42 -4.13
CA VAL A 22 0.64 9.59 -5.01
C VAL A 22 2.09 9.60 -4.54
N ILE A 23 2.66 10.75 -4.20
CA ILE A 23 4.03 10.83 -3.71
C ILE A 23 4.21 10.02 -2.41
N ALA A 24 3.27 10.13 -1.46
CA ALA A 24 3.30 9.37 -0.22
C ALA A 24 3.20 7.85 -0.46
N LEU A 25 2.36 7.44 -1.42
CA LEU A 25 2.24 6.04 -1.84
C LEU A 25 3.56 5.53 -2.44
N THR A 26 4.18 6.31 -3.33
CA THR A 26 5.46 5.97 -3.97
C THR A 26 6.60 5.82 -2.97
N ILE A 27 6.65 6.66 -1.93
CA ILE A 27 7.62 6.52 -0.83
C ILE A 27 7.42 5.19 -0.10
N SER A 28 6.17 4.80 0.16
CA SER A 28 5.86 3.52 0.79
C SER A 28 6.28 2.33 -0.10
N GLY A 29 6.01 2.40 -1.40
CA GLY A 29 6.32 1.33 -2.35
C GLY A 29 7.82 1.14 -2.61
N TYR A 30 8.59 2.22 -2.77
CA TYR A 30 10.05 2.11 -2.86
C TYR A 30 10.69 1.62 -1.55
N SER A 31 10.08 1.94 -0.41
CA SER A 31 10.53 1.38 0.88
C SER A 31 10.40 -0.14 0.92
N LEU A 32 9.40 -0.74 0.27
CA LEU A 32 9.28 -2.19 0.10
C LEU A 32 10.37 -2.76 -0.82
N ALA A 33 10.71 -2.08 -1.92
CA ALA A 33 11.81 -2.50 -2.79
C ALA A 33 13.15 -2.56 -2.04
N ILE A 34 13.41 -1.57 -1.17
CA ILE A 34 14.59 -1.57 -0.29
C ILE A 34 14.55 -2.76 0.67
N VAL A 35 13.39 -3.08 1.26
CA VAL A 35 13.25 -4.26 2.13
C VAL A 35 13.60 -5.54 1.38
N PHE A 36 13.11 -5.74 0.15
CA PHE A 36 13.44 -6.94 -0.64
C PHE A 36 14.92 -7.02 -1.01
N ALA A 37 15.53 -5.89 -1.38
CA ALA A 37 16.97 -5.84 -1.64
C ALA A 37 17.79 -6.24 -0.41
N LEU A 38 17.39 -5.79 0.78
CA LEU A 38 18.04 -6.14 2.06
C LEU A 38 17.82 -7.60 2.46
N MET A 39 16.71 -8.21 2.05
CA MET A 39 16.43 -9.64 2.26
C MET A 39 17.18 -10.56 1.29
N HIS A 40 18.16 -10.04 0.53
CA HIS A 40 18.87 -10.78 -0.51
C HIS A 40 17.95 -11.37 -1.59
N ALA A 41 16.82 -10.71 -1.86
CA ALA A 41 15.89 -11.06 -2.94
C ALA A 41 15.97 -10.03 -4.09
N PRO A 42 17.09 -9.98 -4.86
CA PRO A 42 17.34 -8.93 -5.85
C PRO A 42 16.33 -8.94 -7.01
N ASP A 43 15.88 -10.13 -7.44
CA ASP A 43 14.93 -10.25 -8.54
C ASP A 43 13.56 -9.69 -8.17
N VAL A 44 13.11 -9.97 -6.94
CA VAL A 44 11.87 -9.43 -6.37
C VAL A 44 11.98 -7.92 -6.18
N ALA A 45 13.15 -7.42 -5.78
CA ALA A 45 13.39 -5.98 -5.64
C ALA A 45 13.32 -5.25 -6.99
N LEU A 46 13.91 -5.81 -8.06
CA LEU A 46 13.83 -5.24 -9.41
C LEU A 46 12.39 -5.28 -9.95
N ALA A 47 11.69 -6.39 -9.75
CA ALA A 47 10.27 -6.50 -10.09
C ALA A 47 9.42 -5.46 -9.34
N GLN A 48 9.70 -5.23 -8.06
CA GLN A 48 9.02 -4.22 -7.26
C GLN A 48 9.27 -2.81 -7.82
N VAL A 49 10.51 -2.46 -8.19
CA VAL A 49 10.81 -1.14 -8.79
C VAL A 49 10.08 -0.95 -10.13
N LEU A 50 10.02 -1.99 -10.96
CA LEU A 50 9.29 -1.95 -12.23
C LEU A 50 7.79 -1.77 -12.01
N VAL A 51 7.19 -2.61 -11.17
CA VAL A 51 5.76 -2.56 -10.85
C VAL A 51 5.39 -1.24 -10.17
N GLU A 52 6.23 -0.74 -9.26
CA GLU A 52 6.01 0.54 -8.58
C GLU A 52 5.99 1.71 -9.56
N THR A 53 6.89 1.69 -10.55
CA THR A 53 6.94 2.72 -11.58
C THR A 53 5.71 2.64 -12.49
N LEU A 54 5.32 1.45 -12.93
CA LEU A 54 4.13 1.24 -13.75
C LEU A 54 2.84 1.59 -12.99
N ALA A 55 2.73 1.25 -11.71
CA ALA A 55 1.61 1.60 -10.86
C ALA A 55 1.53 3.11 -10.65
N THR A 56 2.66 3.76 -10.34
CA THR A 56 2.74 5.22 -10.20
C THR A 56 2.32 5.91 -11.50
N LEU A 57 2.82 5.46 -12.65
CA LEU A 57 2.42 5.96 -13.96
C LEU A 57 0.92 5.75 -14.21
N SER A 58 0.40 4.57 -13.90
CA SER A 58 -1.02 4.24 -14.07
C SER A 58 -1.91 5.16 -13.23
N ILE A 59 -1.56 5.40 -11.96
CA ILE A 59 -2.30 6.30 -11.07
C ILE A 59 -2.19 7.75 -11.58
N VAL A 60 -1.00 8.21 -11.97
CA VAL A 60 -0.82 9.56 -12.52
C VAL A 60 -1.62 9.75 -13.81
N MET A 61 -1.64 8.76 -14.70
CA MET A 61 -2.46 8.78 -15.91
C MET A 61 -3.95 8.81 -15.58
N ALA A 62 -4.42 8.01 -14.62
CA ALA A 62 -5.81 8.02 -14.17
C ALA A 62 -6.21 9.36 -13.55
N LEU A 63 -5.33 9.99 -12.75
CA LEU A 63 -5.54 11.33 -12.19
C LEU A 63 -5.57 12.41 -13.27
N ARG A 64 -4.69 12.31 -14.27
CA ARG A 64 -4.68 13.22 -15.41
C ARG A 64 -5.95 13.05 -16.25
N GLN A 65 -6.33 11.81 -16.58
CA GLN A 65 -7.52 11.50 -17.36
C GLN A 65 -8.79 11.95 -16.64
N SER A 66 -8.93 11.69 -15.33
CA SER A 66 -10.09 12.14 -14.56
C SER A 66 -10.21 13.68 -14.50
N ARG A 67 -9.08 14.40 -14.37
CA ARG A 67 -9.07 15.88 -14.48
C ARG A 67 -9.46 16.38 -15.87
N LEU A 68 -9.05 15.69 -16.92
CA LEU A 68 -9.30 16.11 -18.31
C LEU A 68 -10.72 15.75 -18.79
N VAL A 69 -11.33 14.69 -18.26
CA VAL A 69 -12.57 14.11 -18.80
C VAL A 69 -13.87 14.72 -18.24
N ARG A 70 -13.90 15.39 -17.07
CA ARG A 70 -15.15 16.02 -16.56
C ARG A 70 -14.93 17.07 -15.46
N PRO A 71 -15.39 18.32 -15.63
CA PRO A 71 -15.52 19.28 -14.53
C PRO A 71 -16.79 19.10 -13.68
N GLN A 72 -17.72 18.20 -14.04
CA GLN A 72 -19.13 18.27 -13.62
C GLN A 72 -19.70 17.06 -12.84
N TYR A 73 -18.87 16.20 -12.24
CA TYR A 73 -19.36 15.12 -11.36
C TYR A 73 -19.00 15.33 -9.88
N THR A 74 -18.89 16.57 -9.45
CA THR A 74 -18.61 16.94 -8.06
C THR A 74 -19.91 17.15 -7.28
N LYS A 75 -20.73 16.10 -7.11
CA LYS A 75 -21.84 16.16 -6.14
C LYS A 75 -22.33 14.81 -5.57
N ILE A 76 -21.52 13.75 -5.61
CA ILE A 76 -21.83 12.49 -4.89
C ILE A 76 -20.95 12.29 -3.65
N LEU A 77 -19.91 13.11 -3.46
CA LEU A 77 -19.09 13.09 -2.24
C LEU A 77 -19.58 14.16 -1.27
N THR A 78 -20.84 14.07 -0.84
CA THR A 78 -21.26 14.81 0.35
C THR A 78 -20.50 14.21 1.53
N ALA A 79 -19.44 14.90 1.93
CA ALA A 79 -18.82 14.79 3.22
C ALA A 79 -19.88 14.90 4.32
N GLY A 80 -19.81 14.06 5.37
CA GLY A 80 -20.63 14.35 6.54
C GLY A 80 -20.82 13.28 7.62
N LYS A 81 -20.45 12.01 7.40
CA LYS A 81 -20.38 11.04 8.50
C LYS A 81 -19.08 10.28 8.44
N ARG A 82 -18.37 10.26 9.57
CA ARG A 82 -17.23 9.36 9.78
C ARG A 82 -17.80 7.95 9.78
N ASP A 83 -17.79 7.32 8.60
CA ASP A 83 -18.26 5.94 8.44
C ASP A 83 -17.29 5.01 9.16
N TRP A 84 -17.50 4.84 10.47
CA TRP A 84 -16.66 4.00 11.31
C TRP A 84 -16.62 2.56 10.80
N GLY A 85 -17.67 2.12 10.10
CA GLY A 85 -17.71 0.85 9.38
C GLY A 85 -16.56 0.69 8.37
N ARG A 86 -16.11 1.74 7.69
CA ARG A 86 -14.98 1.66 6.74
C ARG A 86 -13.66 1.37 7.45
N TRP A 87 -13.47 1.93 8.64
CA TRP A 87 -12.31 1.64 9.48
C TRP A 87 -12.34 0.22 10.03
N VAL A 88 -13.52 -0.27 10.43
CA VAL A 88 -13.70 -1.66 10.86
C VAL A 88 -13.39 -2.64 9.73
N ILE A 89 -13.90 -2.38 8.52
CA ILE A 89 -13.62 -3.21 7.35
C ILE A 89 -12.13 -3.19 7.00
N ALA A 90 -11.49 -2.01 7.00
CA ALA A 90 -10.07 -1.88 6.69
C ALA A 90 -9.17 -2.55 7.74
N ALA A 91 -9.47 -2.37 9.03
CA ALA A 91 -8.75 -3.04 10.11
C ALA A 91 -8.98 -4.56 10.06
N GLY A 92 -10.22 -4.98 9.81
CA GLY A 92 -10.61 -6.39 9.69
C GLY A 92 -9.91 -7.10 8.54
N SER A 93 -9.87 -6.49 7.34
CA SER A 93 -9.17 -7.07 6.20
C SER A 93 -7.65 -7.15 6.43
N GLY A 94 -7.06 -6.11 7.02
CA GLY A 94 -5.64 -6.10 7.38
C GLY A 94 -5.28 -7.20 8.39
N LEU A 95 -6.07 -7.33 9.46
CA LEU A 95 -5.91 -8.38 10.46
C LEU A 95 -6.09 -9.78 9.84
N MET A 96 -7.06 -9.94 8.96
CA MET A 96 -7.31 -11.21 8.28
C MET A 96 -6.08 -11.64 7.46
N VAL A 97 -5.53 -10.74 6.66
CA VAL A 97 -4.31 -11.02 5.88
C VAL A 97 -3.12 -11.33 6.79
N ALA A 98 -2.90 -10.52 7.83
CA ALA A 98 -1.81 -10.75 8.79
C ALA A 98 -1.92 -12.11 9.49
N SER A 99 -3.14 -12.50 9.88
CA SER A 99 -3.40 -13.81 10.48
C SER A 99 -3.13 -14.96 9.51
N GLY A 100 -3.51 -14.82 8.24
CA GLY A 100 -3.24 -15.81 7.20
C GLY A 100 -1.74 -16.01 6.96
N VAL A 101 -0.98 -14.91 6.89
CA VAL A 101 0.48 -14.97 6.74
C VAL A 101 1.12 -15.70 7.94
N MET A 102 0.76 -15.31 9.16
CA MET A 102 1.26 -15.97 10.38
C MET A 102 0.89 -17.46 10.45
N TRP A 103 -0.26 -17.82 9.90
CA TRP A 103 -0.71 -19.22 9.84
C TRP A 103 0.09 -20.05 8.83
N VAL A 104 0.58 -19.45 7.74
CA VAL A 104 1.42 -20.13 6.76
C VAL A 104 2.86 -20.28 7.25
N THR A 105 3.40 -19.26 7.91
CA THR A 105 4.81 -19.25 8.34
C THR A 105 5.10 -20.13 9.57
N ARG A 106 4.07 -20.52 10.33
CA ARG A 106 4.25 -21.36 11.54
C ARG A 106 4.80 -22.76 11.24
N ASP A 107 4.64 -23.25 10.02
CA ASP A 107 5.06 -24.60 9.63
C ASP A 107 6.56 -24.67 9.26
N GLU A 108 7.25 -23.52 9.22
CA GLU A 108 8.68 -23.40 8.92
C GLU A 108 9.57 -23.42 10.18
N ALA A 109 9.01 -23.66 11.37
CA ALA A 109 9.76 -23.70 12.62
C ALA A 109 10.78 -24.87 12.63
N PRO A 110 12.09 -24.62 12.81
CA PRO A 110 13.12 -25.66 12.74
C PRO A 110 12.98 -26.65 13.90
N SER A 111 12.85 -27.93 13.57
CA SER A 111 12.76 -29.07 14.51
C SER A 111 14.10 -29.46 15.14
N THR A 112 14.91 -28.49 15.59
CA THR A 112 16.26 -28.77 16.16
C THR A 112 16.27 -29.12 17.66
N LEU A 113 15.21 -29.75 18.17
CA LEU A 113 15.13 -30.31 19.53
C LEU A 113 14.88 -31.82 19.50
N GLY A 114 15.60 -32.55 18.65
CA GLY A 114 15.46 -34.00 18.55
C GLY A 114 16.54 -34.70 17.72
N ALA A 115 17.79 -34.64 18.18
CA ALA A 115 18.82 -35.67 18.01
C ALA A 115 20.05 -35.31 18.83
#